data_AF-A0A1V5K1Z4-F1
#
_entry.id   AF-A0A1V5K1Z4-F1
#
_cell.length_a   1.000
_cell.length_b   1.000
_cell.length_c   1.000
_cell.angle_alpha   90.00
_cell.angle_beta   90.00
_cell.angle_gamma   90.00
#
_symmetry.space_group_name_H-M   'P 1'
#
loop_
_entity.id
_entity.type
_entity.pdbx_description
1 polymer ?
#
loop_
_entity_poly.entity_id
_entity_poly.type
_entity_poly.pdbx_seq_one_letter_code
_entity_poly.pdbx_strand_id
1 'polypeptide(L)'
;MGRTKLCVALGAYGLDWGDYDRAGFLTVEGAQAIAANTGSNVQRDPAHGGPFFQYIDTIGRSHSVWYEDAASILLKLSLLDSLGVRRVGLWRLGNMCKEILSVVSQAVV
;
A
#
# COMPACT_ATOMS: atom_id res chain seq x y z
N MET A 1 -16.47 -4.54 -22.96
CA MET A 1 -15.40 -5.49 -22.54
C MET A 1 -15.94 -6.36 -21.41
N GLY A 2 -15.76 -7.69 -21.47
CA GLY A 2 -16.28 -8.59 -20.43
C GLY A 2 -15.39 -8.65 -19.19
N ARG A 3 -15.97 -8.91 -18.01
CA ARG A 3 -15.24 -8.96 -16.72
C ARG A 3 -14.07 -9.95 -16.70
N THR A 4 -14.18 -11.05 -17.44
CA THR A 4 -13.13 -12.07 -17.57
C THR A 4 -11.85 -11.60 -18.28
N LYS A 5 -11.94 -10.44 -18.97
CA LYS A 5 -10.81 -9.78 -19.63
C LYS A 5 -10.21 -8.64 -18.81
N LEU A 6 -10.80 -8.29 -17.66
CA LEU A 6 -10.26 -7.26 -16.79
C LEU A 6 -9.10 -7.82 -15.97
N CYS A 7 -8.04 -7.03 -15.85
CA CYS A 7 -6.93 -7.24 -14.92
C CYS A 7 -6.73 -5.94 -14.15
N VAL A 8 -6.64 -6.03 -12.82
CA VAL A 8 -6.40 -4.87 -11.96
C VAL A 8 -4.98 -4.91 -11.42
N ALA A 9 -4.24 -3.82 -11.61
CA ALA A 9 -2.93 -3.65 -11.02
C ALA A 9 -3.06 -3.12 -9.59
N LEU A 10 -2.51 -3.83 -8.63
CA LEU A 10 -2.38 -3.38 -7.24
C LEU A 10 -0.94 -2.95 -6.97
N GLY A 11 -0.78 -1.73 -6.44
CA GLY A 11 0.47 -1.30 -5.86
C GLY A 11 0.71 -2.03 -4.54
N ALA A 12 1.92 -2.50 -4.29
CA ALA A 12 2.38 -3.05 -3.02
C ALA A 12 3.56 -2.21 -2.50
N TYR A 13 3.33 -0.90 -2.36
CA TYR A 13 4.34 0.10 -2.01
C TYR A 13 3.71 1.22 -1.18
N GLY A 14 4.54 2.14 -0.69
CA GLY A 14 4.12 3.38 -0.07
C GLY A 14 4.61 4.61 -0.81
N LEU A 15 4.00 5.74 -0.50
CA LEU A 15 4.40 7.06 -0.97
C LEU A 15 4.57 7.99 0.23
N ASP A 16 5.62 8.79 0.19
CA ASP A 16 5.87 9.89 1.10
C ASP A 16 5.62 11.22 0.38
N TRP A 17 4.62 11.95 0.85
CA TRP A 17 4.25 13.27 0.37
C TRP A 17 4.77 14.34 1.33
N GLY A 18 5.88 14.97 0.98
CA GLY A 18 6.36 16.19 1.64
C GLY A 18 6.19 17.44 0.76
N ASP A 19 6.88 18.52 1.11
CA ASP A 19 6.88 19.80 0.37
C ASP A 19 7.70 19.76 -0.95
N TYR A 20 7.67 18.62 -1.66
CA TYR A 20 8.38 18.41 -2.92
C TYR A 20 7.40 18.35 -4.09
N ASP A 21 7.87 18.61 -5.30
CA ASP A 21 7.06 18.50 -6.53
C ASP A 21 6.59 17.06 -6.83
N ARG A 22 7.16 16.06 -6.15
CA ARG A 22 6.87 14.63 -6.37
C ARG A 22 6.94 13.84 -5.07
N ALA A 23 6.05 12.86 -4.93
CA ALA A 23 6.10 11.89 -3.84
C ALA A 23 7.34 10.99 -3.94
N GLY A 24 7.94 10.69 -2.79
CA GLY A 24 8.98 9.68 -2.66
C GLY A 24 8.39 8.27 -2.64
N PHE A 25 8.96 7.34 -3.40
CA PHE A 25 8.55 5.93 -3.33
C PHE A 25 9.16 5.25 -2.10
N LEU A 26 8.35 4.47 -1.40
CA LEU A 26 8.73 3.67 -0.24
C LEU A 26 8.35 2.20 -0.43
N THR A 27 9.15 1.30 0.13
CA THR A 27 8.65 -0.06 0.42
C THR A 27 7.76 -0.01 1.66
N VAL A 28 6.99 -1.07 1.90
CA VAL A 28 6.17 -1.21 3.12
C VAL A 28 7.04 -1.14 4.37
N GLU A 29 8.17 -1.86 4.36
CA GLU A 29 9.14 -1.85 5.46
C GLU A 29 9.78 -0.47 5.64
N GLY A 30 10.02 0.26 4.53
CA GLY A 30 10.52 1.64 4.59
C GLY A 30 9.54 2.58 5.27
N ALA A 31 8.25 2.48 4.94
CA ALA A 31 7.21 3.27 5.60
C ALA A 31 7.10 2.92 7.10
N GLN A 32 7.13 1.63 7.46
CA GLN A 32 7.11 1.18 8.85
C GLN A 32 8.35 1.66 9.63
N ALA A 33 9.53 1.63 9.00
CA ALA A 33 10.76 2.11 9.61
C ALA A 33 10.71 3.62 9.87
N ILE A 34 10.17 4.42 8.93
CA ILE A 34 9.97 5.86 9.14
C ILE A 34 9.04 6.08 10.33
N ALA A 35 7.87 5.43 10.36
CA ALA A 35 6.92 5.58 11.47
C ALA A 35 7.54 5.26 12.83
N ALA A 36 8.34 4.19 12.91
CA ALA A 36 9.05 3.80 14.12
C ALA A 36 10.10 4.84 14.53
N ASN A 37 10.89 5.34 13.58
CA ASN A 37 11.96 6.30 13.83
C ASN A 37 11.43 7.69 14.23
N THR A 38 10.28 8.10 13.69
CA THR A 38 9.66 9.40 14.00
C THR A 38 8.70 9.34 15.19
N GLY A 39 8.43 8.14 15.72
CA GLY A 39 7.41 7.93 16.75
C GLY A 39 5.99 8.26 16.25
N SER A 40 5.76 8.18 14.95
CA SER A 40 4.48 8.53 14.34
C SER A 40 3.43 7.48 14.64
N ASN A 41 2.23 7.95 15.00
CA ASN A 41 1.08 7.07 15.19
C ASN A 41 0.51 6.64 13.83
N VAL A 42 0.65 5.36 13.49
CA VAL A 42 0.08 4.80 12.26
C VAL A 42 -1.44 4.63 12.44
N GLN A 43 -2.19 5.30 11.59
CA GLN A 43 -3.65 5.22 11.52
C GLN A 43 -4.07 4.46 10.27
N ARG A 44 -5.31 3.96 10.25
CA ARG A 44 -5.91 3.36 9.06
C ARG A 44 -7.05 4.24 8.59
N ASP A 45 -7.04 4.57 7.30
CA ASP A 45 -8.12 5.33 6.72
C ASP A 45 -9.33 4.41 6.46
N PRO A 46 -10.55 4.75 6.93
CA PRO A 46 -11.71 3.88 6.80
C PRO A 46 -12.24 3.77 5.36
N ALA A 47 -11.95 4.72 4.48
CA ALA A 47 -12.41 4.71 3.09
C ALA A 47 -11.44 3.96 2.17
N HIS A 48 -10.13 4.17 2.35
CA HIS A 48 -9.06 3.51 1.61
C HIS A 48 -8.73 2.12 2.16
N GLY A 49 -8.90 1.92 3.47
CA GLY A 49 -8.54 0.69 4.18
C GLY A 49 -7.03 0.50 4.36
N GLY A 50 -6.19 1.43 3.91
CA GLY A 50 -4.73 1.38 4.02
C GLY A 50 -4.17 2.20 5.18
N PRO A 51 -2.96 1.85 5.67
CA PRO A 51 -2.27 2.60 6.70
C PRO A 51 -1.70 3.93 6.19
N PHE A 52 -1.72 4.93 7.07
CA PHE A 52 -1.10 6.22 6.84
C PHE A 52 -0.62 6.85 8.15
N PHE A 53 0.31 7.80 8.05
CA PHE A 53 0.75 8.61 9.17
C PHE A 53 1.36 9.93 8.69
N GLN A 54 1.53 10.86 9.61
CA GLN A 54 2.22 12.12 9.38
C GLN A 54 3.45 12.23 10.27
N TYR A 55 4.47 12.94 9.80
CA TYR A 55 5.65 13.26 10.59
C TYR A 55 6.26 14.59 10.17
N ILE A 56 7.12 15.14 11.03
CA ILE A 56 7.95 16.31 10.73
C ILE A 56 9.40 15.83 10.59
N ASP A 57 10.06 16.20 9.50
CA ASP A 57 11.46 15.84 9.29
C ASP A 57 12.43 16.69 10.14
N THR A 58 13.72 16.39 10.06
CA THR A 58 14.75 17.08 10.86
C THR A 58 14.96 18.55 10.51
N ILE A 59 14.43 19.01 9.38
CA ILE A 59 14.50 20.40 8.92
C ILE A 59 13.14 21.12 9.01
N GLY A 60 12.14 20.50 9.66
CA GLY A 60 10.85 21.10 9.98
C GLY A 60 9.78 20.96 8.90
N ARG A 61 9.97 20.11 7.88
CA ARG A 61 8.99 19.88 6.81
C ARG A 61 7.93 18.87 7.23
N SER A 62 6.70 19.08 6.77
CA SER A 62 5.60 18.16 7.00
C SER A 62 5.57 17.07 5.94
N HIS A 63 5.35 15.84 6.37
CA HIS A 63 5.26 14.67 5.52
C HIS A 63 3.98 13.89 5.81
N SER A 64 3.36 13.35 4.76
CA SER A 64 2.23 12.43 4.82
C SER A 64 2.59 11.14 4.09
N VAL A 65 2.68 10.05 4.84
CA VAL A 65 3.02 8.74 4.29
C VAL A 65 1.78 7.88 4.19
N TRP A 66 1.57 7.26 3.03
CA TRP A 66 0.51 6.30 2.75
C TRP A 66 1.14 5.05 2.18
N TYR A 67 0.75 3.87 2.66
CA TYR A 67 1.31 2.63 2.16
C TYR A 67 0.30 1.49 2.24
N GLU A 68 0.68 0.34 1.68
CA GLU A 68 -0.12 -0.88 1.70
C GLU A 68 0.37 -1.85 2.75
N ASP A 69 -0.53 -2.65 3.30
CA ASP A 69 -0.21 -3.80 4.12
C ASP A 69 -1.04 -5.02 3.73
N ALA A 70 -0.79 -6.14 4.38
CA ALA A 70 -1.53 -7.38 4.11
C ALA A 70 -3.05 -7.20 4.23
N ALA A 71 -3.52 -6.36 5.18
CA ALA A 71 -4.94 -6.12 5.40
C ALA A 71 -5.55 -5.27 4.26
N SER A 72 -4.89 -4.20 3.84
CA SER A 72 -5.37 -3.36 2.73
C SER A 72 -5.38 -4.11 1.40
N ILE A 73 -4.39 -4.97 1.15
CA ILE A 73 -4.34 -5.85 -0.01
C ILE A 73 -5.46 -6.89 0.04
N LEU A 74 -5.69 -7.54 1.18
CA LEU A 74 -6.78 -8.50 1.33
C LEU A 74 -8.15 -7.85 1.07
N LEU A 75 -8.40 -6.66 1.61
CA LEU A 75 -9.64 -5.90 1.37
C LEU A 75 -9.86 -5.65 -0.13
N LYS A 76 -8.81 -5.27 -0.87
CA LYS A 76 -8.89 -5.03 -2.32
C LYS A 76 -9.13 -6.32 -3.08
N LEU A 77 -8.47 -7.41 -2.71
CA LEU A 77 -8.66 -8.71 -3.35
C LEU A 77 -10.09 -9.22 -3.15
N SER A 78 -10.65 -9.11 -1.94
CA SER A 78 -12.05 -9.46 -1.66
C SER A 78 -13.04 -8.60 -2.45
N LEU A 79 -12.77 -7.30 -2.59
CA LEU A 79 -13.60 -6.42 -3.42
C LEU A 79 -13.56 -6.86 -4.90
N LEU A 80 -12.38 -7.13 -5.44
CA LEU A 80 -12.23 -7.59 -6.83
C LEU A 80 -12.96 -8.91 -7.08
N ASP A 81 -12.89 -9.86 -6.16
CA ASP A 81 -13.62 -11.12 -6.25
C ASP A 81 -15.14 -10.89 -6.25
N SER A 82 -15.66 -10.03 -5.35
CA SER A 82 -17.08 -9.67 -5.31
C SER A 82 -17.58 -9.01 -6.62
N LEU A 83 -16.68 -8.33 -7.34
CA LEU A 83 -16.94 -7.72 -8.64
C LEU A 83 -16.78 -8.71 -9.81
N GLY A 84 -16.31 -9.93 -9.55
CA GLY A 84 -16.05 -10.97 -10.55
C GLY A 84 -14.75 -10.75 -11.33
N VAL A 85 -13.81 -9.97 -10.79
CA VAL A 85 -12.49 -9.71 -11.38
C VAL A 85 -11.46 -10.60 -10.69
N ARG A 86 -10.96 -11.60 -11.43
CA ARG A 86 -10.05 -12.62 -10.88
C ARG A 86 -8.59 -12.50 -11.32
N ARG A 87 -8.26 -11.52 -12.17
CA ARG A 87 -6.90 -11.29 -12.66
C ARG A 87 -6.33 -10.07 -11.95
N VAL A 88 -5.22 -10.26 -11.25
CA VAL A 88 -4.53 -9.20 -10.52
C VAL A 88 -3.07 -9.17 -10.94
N GLY A 89 -2.58 -7.98 -11.28
CA GLY A 89 -1.16 -7.70 -11.43
C GLY A 89 -0.63 -7.02 -10.18
N LEU A 90 0.57 -7.37 -9.73
CA LEU A 90 1.21 -6.68 -8.61
C LEU A 90 2.37 -5.82 -9.09
N TRP A 91 2.42 -4.58 -8.60
CA TRP A 91 3.51 -3.67 -8.84
C TRP A 91 4.13 -3.18 -7.51
N ARG A 92 5.43 -3.31 -7.26
CA ARG A 92 6.49 -3.90 -8.11
C ARG A 92 7.08 -5.15 -7.47
N LEU A 93 7.70 -5.98 -8.29
CA LEU A 93 8.57 -7.05 -7.81
C LEU A 93 9.93 -6.48 -7.35
N GLY A 94 10.56 -7.18 -6.40
CA GLY A 94 11.83 -6.82 -5.77
C GLY A 94 11.66 -5.93 -4.54
N ASN A 95 11.73 -6.54 -3.35
CA ASN A 95 11.47 -5.96 -2.01
C ASN A 95 9.98 -5.82 -1.66
N MET A 96 9.18 -6.84 -1.98
CA MET A 96 7.79 -6.92 -1.55
C MET A 96 7.71 -7.48 -0.13
N CYS A 97 6.86 -6.88 0.69
CA CYS A 97 6.51 -7.36 2.02
C CYS A 97 5.99 -8.80 1.96
N LYS A 98 6.56 -9.68 2.80
CA LYS A 98 6.30 -11.12 2.79
C LYS A 98 4.85 -11.43 3.14
N GLU A 99 4.26 -10.63 4.02
CA GLU A 99 2.88 -10.73 4.46
C GLU A 99 1.93 -10.43 3.30
N ILE A 100 2.21 -9.41 2.49
CA ILE A 100 1.46 -9.13 1.26
C ILE A 100 1.56 -10.29 0.28
N LEU A 101 2.76 -10.83 0.07
CA LEU A 101 2.97 -11.96 -0.84
C LEU A 101 2.18 -13.20 -0.38
N SER A 102 2.14 -13.47 0.93
CA SER A 102 1.36 -14.56 1.51
C SER A 102 -0.14 -14.40 1.32
N VAL A 103 -0.68 -13.18 1.43
CA VAL A 103 -2.10 -12.92 1.19
C VAL A 103 -2.46 -13.14 -0.28
N VAL A 104 -1.63 -12.64 -1.19
CA VAL A 104 -1.89 -12.75 -2.63
C VAL A 104 -1.85 -14.20 -3.09
N SER A 105 -0.88 -14.99 -2.62
CA SER A 105 -0.74 -16.40 -3.02
C SER A 105 -1.94 -17.27 -2.62
N GLN A 106 -2.69 -16.88 -1.59
CA GLN A 106 -3.90 -17.58 -1.14
C GLN A 106 -5.17 -17.11 -1.85
N ALA A 107 -5.20 -15.86 -2.33
CA ALA A 107 -6.37 -15.26 -2.95
C ALA A 107 -6.48 -15.52 -4.46
N VAL A 108 -5.37 -15.84 -5.12
CA VAL A 108 -5.31 -16.10 -6.57
C VAL A 108 -5.23 -17.61 -6.79
N VAL A 109 -6.39 -18.26 -6.93
CA VAL A 109 -6.54 -19.68 -7.36
C VAL A 109 -7.29 -19.73 -8.69
#